data_AF-A0A917C237-F1
#
_entry.id   AF-A0A917C237-F1
#
_cell.length_a   1.000
_cell.length_b   1.000
_cell.length_c   1.000
_cell.angle_alpha   90.00
_cell.angle_beta   90.00
_cell.angle_gamma   90.00
#
_symmetry.space_group_name_H-M   'P 1'
#
loop_
_entity.id
_entity.type
_entity.pdbx_description
1 polymer ?
#
loop_
_entity_poly.entity_id
_entity_poly.type
_entity_poly.pdbx_seq_one_letter_code
_entity_poly.pdbx_strand_id
1 'polypeptide(L)' 'MDSPVPTRIRIERARYKLHQMQMQYGSFNHPKVLRQSVALDELLNQYNLSYQQEQERHTGARLRTI' A
#
# COMPACT_ATOMS: atom_id res chain seq x y z
N MET A 1 17.66 7.71 5.53
CA MET A 1 16.57 8.20 6.39
C MET A 1 15.31 8.21 5.55
N ASP A 2 14.77 7.04 5.22
CA ASP A 2 13.51 6.94 4.48
C ASP A 2 12.40 6.82 5.51
N SER A 3 11.94 7.96 6.02
CA SER A 3 10.80 8.00 6.94
C SER A 3 9.58 7.30 6.31
N PRO A 4 8.73 6.58 7.06
CA PRO A 4 7.51 5.98 6.51
C PRO A 4 6.45 7.01 6.08
N VAL A 5 6.59 8.27 6.50
CA VAL A 5 5.61 9.35 6.30
C VAL A 5 5.30 9.64 4.81
N PRO A 6 6.29 9.75 3.90
CA PRO A 6 6.03 9.95 2.48
C PRO A 6 5.26 8.77 1.85
N THR A 7 5.52 7.53 2.29
CA THR A 7 4.81 6.35 1.80
C THR A 7 3.35 6.35 2.24
N ARG A 8 3.05 6.72 3.50
CA ARG A 8 1.67 6.87 3.99
C ARG A 8 0.89 7.92 3.19
N ILE A 9 1.51 9.05 2.86
CA ILE A 9 0.86 10.08 2.01
C ILE A 9 0.53 9.53 0.62
N ARG A 10 1.44 8.74 0.02
CA ARG A 10 1.20 8.10 -1.29
C ARG A 10 0.06 7.09 -1.22
N ILE A 11 -0.03 6.31 -0.15
CA ILE A 11 -1.14 5.39 0.12
C ILE A 11 -2.45 6.14 0.17
N GLU A 12 -2.55 7.21 0.96
CA GLU A 12 -3.80 7.97 1.11
C GLU A 12 -4.24 8.63 -0.21
N ARG A 13 -3.30 9.16 -0.99
CA ARG A 13 -3.59 9.66 -2.34
C ARG A 13 -4.11 8.57 -3.27
N ALA A 14 -3.51 7.38 -3.23
CA ALA A 14 -3.94 6.25 -4.04
C ALA A 14 -5.32 5.70 -3.60
N ARG A 15 -5.62 5.68 -2.30
CA ARG A 15 -6.95 5.35 -1.75
C ARG A 15 -8.01 6.33 -2.25
N TYR A 16 -7.76 7.63 -2.13
CA TYR A 16 -8.70 8.66 -2.59
C TYR A 16 -9.00 8.52 -4.08
N LYS A 17 -7.95 8.35 -4.90
CA LYS A 17 -8.10 8.14 -6.35
C LYS A 17 -8.91 6.89 -6.68
N LEU A 18 -8.66 5.77 -5.99
CA LEU A 18 -9.43 4.54 -6.20
C LEU A 18 -10.92 4.75 -5.91
N HIS A 19 -11.24 5.42 -4.80
CA HIS A 19 -12.62 5.74 -4.44
C HIS A 19 -13.30 6.63 -5.48
N GLN A 20 -12.63 7.70 -5.93
CA GLN A 20 -13.16 8.56 -6.99
C GLN A 20 -13.42 7.78 -8.29
N MET A 21 -12.50 6.89 -8.67
CA MET A 21 -12.66 6.07 -9.87
C MET A 21 -13.82 5.08 -9.72
N GLN A 22 -14.00 4.44 -8.57
CA GLN A 22 -15.13 3.56 -8.34
C GLN A 22 -16.47 4.33 -8.40
N MET A 23 -16.53 5.54 -7.84
CA MET A 23 -17.70 6.42 -7.99
C MET A 23 -17.95 6.81 -9.46
N GLN A 24 -16.89 7.12 -10.21
CA GLN A 24 -16.99 7.51 -11.62
C GLN A 24 -17.45 6.35 -12.53
N TYR A 25 -16.93 5.14 -12.32
CA TYR A 25 -17.21 3.97 -13.17
C TYR A 25 -18.36 3.10 -12.64
N GLY A 26 -18.92 3.42 -11.47
CA GLY A 26 -20.04 2.71 -10.84
C GLY A 26 -19.75 1.29 -10.36
N SER A 27 -18.54 0.76 -10.58
CA SER A 27 -18.15 -0.59 -10.20
C SER A 27 -16.65 -0.72 -9.99
N PHE A 28 -16.25 -1.69 -9.16
CA PHE A 28 -14.84 -2.05 -8.99
C PHE A 28 -14.28 -2.90 -10.14
N ASN A 29 -15.16 -3.51 -10.95
CA ASN A 29 -14.78 -4.39 -12.06
C ASN A 29 -14.27 -3.63 -13.30
N HIS A 30 -14.39 -2.31 -13.32
CA HIS A 30 -13.90 -1.53 -14.44
C HIS A 30 -12.37 -1.66 -14.53
N PRO A 31 -11.78 -1.96 -15.71
CA PRO A 31 -10.35 -2.26 -15.84
C PRO A 31 -9.42 -1.17 -15.30
N LYS A 32 -9.82 0.11 -15.37
CA LYS A 32 -9.05 1.21 -14.80
C LYS A 32 -9.07 1.20 -13.26
N VAL A 33 -10.20 0.83 -12.65
CA VAL A 33 -10.35 0.73 -11.19
C VAL A 33 -9.48 -0.40 -10.66
N LEU A 34 -9.51 -1.57 -11.33
CA LEU A 34 -8.63 -2.70 -11.01
C LEU A 34 -7.14 -2.34 -11.13
N ARG A 35 -6.72 -1.63 -12.18
CA ARG A 35 -5.32 -1.17 -12.27
C ARG A 35 -4.94 -0.23 -11.14
N GLN A 36 -5.85 0.65 -10.72
CA GLN A 36 -5.60 1.56 -9.60
C GLN A 36 -5.56 0.80 -8.25
N SER A 37 -6.33 -0.27 -8.09
CA SER A 37 -6.28 -1.10 -6.87
C SER A 37 -4.94 -1.84 -6.77
N VAL A 38 -4.43 -2.40 -7.87
CA VAL A 38 -3.08 -3.00 -7.91
C VAL A 38 -2.01 -2.00 -7.49
N ALA A 39 -2.06 -0.77 -8.01
CA ALA A 39 -1.11 0.28 -7.62
C ALA A 39 -1.21 0.67 -6.13
N LEU A 40 -2.41 0.64 -5.55
CA LEU A 40 -2.61 0.86 -4.11
C LEU A 40 -2.04 -0.33 -3.30
N ASP A 41 -2.27 -1.55 -3.74
CA ASP A 41 -1.76 -2.76 -3.07
C ASP A 41 -0.23 -2.81 -3.07
N GLU A 42 0.41 -2.43 -4.18
CA GLU A 42 1.87 -2.30 -4.25
C GLU A 42 2.42 -1.31 -3.20
N LEU A 43 1.76 -0.17 -3.02
CA LEU A 43 2.16 0.83 -2.01
C LEU A 43 1.97 0.30 -0.59
N LEU A 44 0.87 -0.42 -0.33
CA LEU A 44 0.61 -1.04 0.96
C LEU A 44 1.64 -2.14 1.27
N ASN A 45 1.97 -2.97 0.27
CA ASN A 45 2.99 -4.01 0.41
C ASN A 45 4.36 -3.42 0.71
N GLN A 46 4.77 -2.34 0.02
CA GLN A 46 6.02 -1.63 0.31
C GLN A 46 6.04 -1.08 1.74
N TYR A 47 4.94 -0.46 2.18
CA TYR A 47 4.83 0.06 3.54
C TYR A 47 4.92 -1.05 4.58
N ASN A 48 4.17 -2.14 4.41
CA ASN A 48 4.19 -3.28 5.33
C ASN A 48 5.58 -3.91 5.43
N LEU A 49 6.26 -4.10 4.29
CA LEU A 49 7.63 -4.62 4.27
C LEU A 49 8.61 -3.71 5.01
N SER A 50 8.51 -2.39 4.83
CA SER A 50 9.36 -1.44 5.58
C SER A 50 9.09 -1.51 7.09
N TYR A 51 7.82 -1.62 7.48
CA TYR A 51 7.42 -1.68 8.88
C TYR A 51 7.86 -2.99 9.55
N GLN A 52 7.73 -4.12 8.85
CA GLN A 52 8.23 -5.41 9.30
C GLN A 52 9.76 -5.39 9.48
N GLN A 53 10.52 -4.82 8.55
CA GLN A 53 11.97 -4.69 8.68
C GLN A 53 12.38 -3.81 9.87
N GLU A 54 11.65 -2.73 10.14
CA GLU A 54 11.87 -1.90 11.34
C GLU A 54 11.58 -2.68 12.62
N GLN A 55 10.49 -3.46 12.67
CA GLN A 55 10.18 -4.32 13.81
C GLN A 55 11.23 -5.42 14.03
N GLU A 56 11.70 -6.07 12.96
CA GLU A 56 12.76 -7.09 13.03
C GLU A 56 14.09 -6.51 13.52
N ARG A 57 14.44 -5.27 13.11
CA ARG A 57 15.63 -4.57 13.62
C ARG A 57 15.53 -4.24 15.11
N HIS A 58 14.34 -3.94 15.60
CA HIS A 58 14.13 -3.61 17.01
C HIS A 58 13.95 -4.84 17.92
N THR A 59 13.46 -5.95 17.38
CA THR A 59 13.18 -7.17 18.16
C THR A 59 14.25 -8.25 18.01
N GLY A 60 15.17 -8.14 17.06
CA GLY A 60 16.26 -9.10 16.85
C GLY A 60 15.79 -10.51 16.44
N ALA A 61 14.52 -10.68 16.08
CA ALA A 61 13.94 -11.98 15.77
C ALA A 61 13.69 -12.11 14.26
N ARG A 62 14.60 -12.78 13.56
CA ARG A 62 14.33 -13.31 12.21
C ARG A 62 13.37 -14.49 12.34
N LEU A 63 12.08 -14.27 12.14
CA LEU A 63 11.12 -15.34 11.88
C LEU A 63 10.74 -15.29 10.40
N ARG A 64 11.66 -15.76 9.55
CA ARG A 64 11.25 -16.33 8.26
C ARG A 64 10.58 -17.65 8.54
N THR A 65 9.29 -17.75 8.24
CA THR A 65 8.63 -19.04 8.11
C THR A 65 7.86 -19.04 6.80
N ILE A 66 8.38 -19.88 5.89
CA ILE A 66 7.84 -20.45 4.63
C ILE A 66 7.10 -19.53 3.65
#